data_AF-A0A974AEA8-F1
#
_entry.id   AF-A0A974AEA8-F1
#
_cell.length_a   1.000
_cell.length_b   1.000
_cell.length_c   1.000
_cell.angle_alpha   90.00
_cell.angle_beta   90.00
_cell.angle_gamma   90.00
#
_symmetry.space_group_name_H-M   'P 1'
#
loop_
_entity.id
_entity.type
_entity.pdbx_description
1 polymer ?
#
loop_
_entity_poly.entity_id
_entity_poly.type
_entity_poly.pdbx_seq_one_letter_code
_entity_poly.pdbx_strand_id
1 'polypeptide(L)'
;MRLISAILLLALYACSAGAEEISFYQRETDSWWSVFGGADAETGQATCYGRANKKDGSFIQIHRSLVDGEIWAIIHNTAWEIEGQDRGQLRWNFFGAKGALVNGADFEFVVKDKNTILVLQIEPKRFSDAIWNTRYFTLVMPGNLQNLSASFESKGSTMLAPLAECVKQNERKYKNFKPSLEKVPDAIKKQL
;
A
#
# COMPACT_ATOMS: atom_id res chain seq x y z
N MET A 1 27.44 -47.47 -22.79
CA MET A 1 26.31 -47.05 -21.92
C MET A 1 26.76 -46.12 -20.79
N ARG A 2 27.26 -44.90 -21.03
CA ARG A 2 27.54 -43.92 -19.94
C ARG A 2 27.58 -42.46 -20.42
N LEU A 3 26.67 -42.04 -21.31
CA LEU A 3 26.71 -40.66 -21.85
C LEU A 3 25.33 -40.06 -22.16
N ILE A 4 24.24 -40.63 -21.63
CA ILE A 4 22.87 -40.14 -21.88
C ILE A 4 22.22 -39.58 -20.60
N SER A 5 22.81 -39.79 -19.42
CA SER A 5 22.20 -39.43 -18.13
C SER A 5 22.46 -37.99 -17.65
N ALA A 6 23.24 -37.17 -18.37
CA ALA A 6 23.66 -35.85 -17.88
C ALA A 6 22.80 -34.68 -18.37
N ILE A 7 21.98 -34.87 -19.42
CA ILE A 7 21.23 -33.75 -20.04
C ILE A 7 19.82 -33.57 -19.43
N LEU A 8 19.25 -34.59 -18.78
CA LEU A 8 17.91 -34.49 -18.19
C LEU A 8 17.86 -33.75 -16.84
N LEU A 9 19.00 -33.52 -16.18
CA LEU A 9 19.07 -32.89 -14.85
C LEU A 9 19.24 -31.37 -14.86
N LEU A 10 19.51 -30.77 -16.03
CA LEU A 10 19.65 -29.31 -16.18
C LEU A 10 18.34 -28.59 -16.57
N ALA A 11 17.27 -29.33 -16.90
CA ALA A 11 15.98 -28.74 -17.24
C ALA A 11 15.04 -28.51 -16.04
N LEU A 12 15.46 -28.89 -14.82
CA LEU A 12 14.65 -28.77 -13.59
C LEU A 12 14.97 -27.53 -12.75
N TYR A 13 15.85 -26.62 -13.20
CA TYR A 13 16.44 -25.57 -12.37
C TYR A 13 16.11 -24.12 -12.78
N ALA A 14 15.07 -23.83 -13.55
CA ALA A 14 14.83 -22.44 -13.96
C ALA A 14 13.38 -22.01 -14.24
N CYS A 15 12.37 -22.58 -13.57
CA CYS A 15 11.15 -21.82 -13.33
C CYS A 15 11.15 -21.42 -11.87
N SER A 16 11.66 -20.22 -11.56
CA SER A 16 11.16 -19.52 -10.39
C SER A 16 9.65 -19.42 -10.59
N ALA A 17 8.87 -20.12 -9.77
CA ALA A 17 7.47 -19.80 -9.58
C ALA A 17 7.44 -18.34 -9.10
N GLY A 18 7.30 -17.41 -10.04
CA GLY A 18 7.05 -16.03 -9.72
C GLY A 18 5.63 -16.01 -9.20
N ALA A 19 5.45 -15.56 -7.95
CA ALA A 19 4.13 -15.31 -7.40
C ALA A 19 3.34 -14.48 -8.41
N GLU A 20 2.28 -15.07 -8.96
CA GLU A 20 1.51 -14.47 -10.05
C GLU A 20 0.61 -13.39 -9.45
N GLU A 21 0.98 -12.12 -9.66
CA GLU A 21 0.15 -10.97 -9.28
C GLU A 21 -0.91 -10.76 -10.36
N ILE A 22 -2.18 -10.98 -10.00
CA ILE A 22 -3.34 -10.75 -10.86
C ILE A 22 -3.77 -9.29 -10.67
N SER A 23 -3.43 -8.43 -11.62
CA SER A 23 -4.00 -7.07 -11.71
C SER A 23 -5.43 -7.14 -12.24
N PHE A 24 -6.38 -6.52 -11.53
CA PHE A 24 -7.79 -6.47 -11.93
C PHE A 24 -8.38 -5.07 -12.00
N TYR A 25 -7.68 -4.06 -11.49
CA TYR A 25 -8.12 -2.67 -11.54
C TYR A 25 -6.94 -1.74 -11.75
N GLN A 26 -7.08 -0.78 -12.66
CA GLN A 26 -6.16 0.33 -12.81
C GLN A 26 -6.94 1.53 -13.33
N ARG A 27 -6.80 2.67 -12.66
CA ARG A 27 -7.44 3.91 -13.06
C ARG A 27 -6.60 5.11 -12.67
N GLU A 28 -6.26 5.94 -13.64
CA GLU A 28 -5.77 7.29 -13.36
C GLU A 28 -6.94 8.12 -12.85
N THR A 29 -6.76 8.76 -11.69
CA THR A 29 -7.86 9.46 -11.00
C THR A 29 -7.79 10.96 -11.24
N ASP A 30 -6.59 11.52 -11.11
CA ASP A 30 -6.27 12.90 -11.39
C ASP A 30 -4.77 13.02 -11.74
N SER A 31 -4.25 14.24 -11.92
CA SER A 31 -2.82 14.43 -12.23
C SER A 31 -1.84 14.04 -11.11
N TRP A 32 -2.33 13.62 -9.95
CA TRP A 32 -1.54 13.31 -8.76
C TRP A 32 -1.65 11.85 -8.34
N TRP A 33 -2.82 11.23 -8.55
CA TRP A 33 -3.13 9.88 -8.05
C TRP A 33 -3.61 8.94 -9.14
N SER A 34 -3.17 7.69 -9.01
CA SER A 34 -3.73 6.53 -9.70
C SER A 34 -4.16 5.49 -8.68
N VAL A 35 -5.22 4.74 -8.98
CA VAL A 35 -5.72 3.64 -8.15
C VAL A 35 -5.52 2.32 -8.87
N PHE A 36 -5.10 1.32 -8.12
CA PHE A 36 -4.78 -0.03 -8.58
C PHE A 36 -5.50 -1.06 -7.72
N GLY A 37 -5.75 -2.23 -8.29
CA GLY A 37 -6.27 -3.39 -7.60
C GLY A 37 -5.56 -4.63 -8.10
N GLY A 38 -4.99 -5.38 -7.17
CA GLY A 38 -4.21 -6.57 -7.45
C GLY A 38 -4.47 -7.65 -6.42
N ALA A 39 -4.22 -8.90 -6.80
CA ALA A 39 -4.28 -10.04 -5.93
C ALA A 39 -3.10 -10.96 -6.18
N ASP A 40 -2.49 -11.43 -5.10
CA ASP A 40 -1.51 -12.51 -5.14
C ASP A 40 -2.25 -13.83 -5.24
N ALA A 41 -2.04 -14.55 -6.36
CA ALA A 41 -2.69 -15.82 -6.63
C ALA A 41 -2.26 -16.95 -5.68
N GLU A 42 -1.08 -16.85 -5.07
CA GLU A 42 -0.53 -17.87 -4.18
C GLU A 42 -0.99 -17.68 -2.74
N THR A 43 -0.92 -16.45 -2.23
CA THR A 43 -1.27 -16.13 -0.84
C THR A 43 -2.77 -15.83 -0.68
N GLY A 44 -3.46 -15.48 -1.77
CA GLY A 44 -4.84 -15.00 -1.72
C GLY A 44 -4.97 -13.60 -1.14
N GLN A 45 -3.86 -12.90 -0.89
CA GLN A 45 -3.88 -11.51 -0.46
C GLN A 45 -4.33 -10.64 -1.63
N ALA A 46 -5.35 -9.83 -1.42
CA ALA A 46 -5.85 -8.90 -2.42
C ALA A 46 -5.97 -7.51 -1.82
N THR A 47 -5.59 -6.49 -2.60
CA THR A 47 -5.56 -5.09 -2.15
C THR A 47 -6.02 -4.16 -3.25
N CYS A 48 -6.72 -3.10 -2.84
CA CYS A 48 -6.90 -1.92 -3.67
C CYS A 48 -6.08 -0.79 -3.05
N TYR A 49 -5.32 -0.05 -3.85
CA TYR A 49 -4.49 1.03 -3.34
C TYR A 49 -4.45 2.25 -4.26
N GLY A 50 -4.38 3.43 -3.64
CA GLY A 50 -4.04 4.68 -4.34
C GLY A 50 -2.54 4.91 -4.27
N ARG A 51 -1.93 5.41 -5.35
CA ARG A 51 -0.51 5.79 -5.43
C ARG A 51 -0.38 7.21 -5.92
N ALA A 52 0.44 8.01 -5.24
CA ALA A 52 0.93 9.30 -5.73
C ALA A 52 2.44 9.24 -5.87
N ASN A 53 2.96 9.62 -7.06
CA ASN A 53 4.38 9.65 -7.34
C ASN A 53 4.86 11.11 -7.47
N LYS A 54 6.08 11.38 -7.01
CA LYS A 54 6.78 12.64 -7.23
C LYS A 54 7.84 12.48 -8.31
N LYS A 55 8.26 13.61 -8.88
CA LYS A 55 9.31 13.67 -9.91
C LYS A 55 10.67 13.20 -9.41
N ASP A 56 10.92 13.28 -8.10
CA ASP A 56 12.17 12.86 -7.45
C ASP A 56 12.20 11.36 -7.12
N GLY A 57 11.18 10.58 -7.53
CA GLY A 57 11.05 9.15 -7.22
C GLY A 57 10.36 8.84 -5.89
N SER A 58 10.12 9.85 -5.04
CA SER A 58 9.35 9.67 -3.81
C SER A 58 7.91 9.28 -4.12
N PHE A 59 7.29 8.47 -3.27
CA PHE A 59 5.90 8.08 -3.45
C PHE A 59 5.18 7.85 -2.14
N ILE A 60 3.86 7.90 -2.21
CA ILE A 60 2.98 7.37 -1.18
C ILE A 60 2.00 6.40 -1.80
N GLN A 61 1.78 5.28 -1.14
CA GLN A 61 0.72 4.33 -1.43
C GLN A 61 -0.17 4.17 -0.22
N ILE A 62 -1.48 4.23 -0.42
CA ILE A 62 -2.48 4.01 0.61
C ILE A 62 -3.26 2.77 0.17
N HIS A 63 -3.09 1.70 0.93
CA HIS A 63 -3.64 0.38 0.64
C HIS A 63 -4.86 0.10 1.49
N ARG A 64 -5.79 -0.65 0.92
CA ARG A 64 -6.89 -1.27 1.63
C ARG A 64 -6.94 -2.75 1.26
N SER A 65 -6.74 -3.60 2.26
CA SER A 65 -6.92 -5.05 2.12
C SER A 65 -8.36 -5.36 1.78
N LEU A 66 -8.53 -6.28 0.83
CA LEU A 66 -9.82 -6.82 0.44
C LEU A 66 -10.19 -8.07 1.24
N VAL A 67 -9.31 -8.52 2.13
CA VAL A 67 -9.50 -9.69 2.98
C VAL A 67 -10.16 -9.31 4.30
N ASP A 68 -9.61 -8.32 4.99
CA ASP A 68 -10.00 -7.90 6.33
C ASP A 68 -10.40 -6.40 6.41
N GLY A 69 -10.18 -5.66 5.33
CA GLY A 69 -10.48 -4.23 5.29
C GLY A 69 -9.45 -3.34 5.99
N GLU A 70 -8.32 -3.89 6.44
CA GLU A 70 -7.23 -3.10 7.03
C GLU A 70 -6.74 -2.04 6.03
N ILE A 71 -6.40 -0.85 6.55
CA ILE A 71 -5.75 0.20 5.79
C ILE A 71 -4.33 0.38 6.31
N TRP A 72 -3.37 0.44 5.38
CA TRP A 72 -1.98 0.78 5.67
C TRP A 72 -1.44 1.70 4.59
N ALA A 73 -0.33 2.37 4.89
CA ALA A 73 0.37 3.20 3.92
C ALA A 73 1.84 2.80 3.80
N ILE A 74 2.35 2.86 2.57
CA ILE A 74 3.78 2.75 2.26
C ILE A 74 4.24 4.12 1.82
N ILE A 75 5.24 4.66 2.49
CA ILE A 75 5.79 5.97 2.19
C ILE A 75 7.27 5.83 1.89
N HIS A 76 7.67 6.32 0.72
CA HIS A 76 9.05 6.37 0.29
C HIS A 76 9.44 7.82 0.00
N ASN A 77 10.56 8.27 0.54
CA ASN A 77 11.15 9.57 0.24
C ASN A 77 12.64 9.42 -0.05
N THR A 78 13.05 9.83 -1.24
CA THR A 78 14.43 9.67 -1.72
C THR A 78 15.45 10.53 -0.97
N ALA A 79 15.00 11.55 -0.23
CA ALA A 79 15.85 12.40 0.60
C ALA A 79 16.01 11.91 2.05
N TRP A 80 15.31 10.85 2.45
CA TRP A 80 15.46 10.28 3.79
C TRP A 80 16.72 9.44 3.92
N GLU A 81 17.36 9.54 5.07
CA GLU A 81 18.40 8.63 5.53
C GLU A 81 18.04 8.27 6.98
N ILE A 82 17.07 7.37 7.12
CA ILE A 82 16.57 6.94 8.43
C ILE A 82 17.62 6.03 9.07
N GLU A 83 18.21 6.50 10.16
CA GLU A 83 19.14 5.75 10.98
C GLU A 83 18.57 5.52 12.38
N GLY A 84 18.91 4.38 13.00
CA GLY A 84 18.55 4.10 14.38
C GLY A 84 17.31 3.20 14.53
N GLN A 85 16.27 3.69 15.21
CA GLN A 85 15.13 2.88 15.65
C GLN A 85 14.28 2.39 14.48
N ASP A 86 13.88 1.11 14.52
CA ASP A 86 13.00 0.49 13.52
C ASP A 86 11.56 0.98 13.56
N ARG A 87 11.20 1.82 14.54
CA ARG A 87 9.86 2.36 14.75
C ARG A 87 9.90 3.80 15.23
N GLY A 88 8.84 4.54 14.95
CA GLY A 88 8.67 5.90 15.46
C GLY A 88 7.23 6.39 15.33
N GLN A 89 7.01 7.64 15.69
CA GLN A 89 5.72 8.31 15.49
C GLN A 89 5.86 9.42 14.47
N LEU A 90 4.91 9.50 13.55
CA LEU A 90 4.74 10.61 12.62
C LEU A 90 3.39 11.27 12.84
N ARG A 91 3.28 12.53 12.42
CA ARG A 91 2.00 13.23 12.39
C ARG A 91 1.51 13.44 10.98
N TRP A 92 0.27 13.07 10.71
CA TRP A 92 -0.36 13.30 9.42
C TRP A 92 -1.33 14.49 9.54
N ASN A 93 -1.03 15.58 8.84
CA ASN A 93 -1.87 16.79 8.82
C ASN A 93 -2.62 16.88 7.49
N PHE A 94 -3.94 17.08 7.57
CA PHE A 94 -4.85 17.11 6.44
C PHE A 94 -5.38 18.53 6.23
N PHE A 95 -5.19 19.11 5.04
CA PHE A 95 -5.54 20.50 4.76
C PHE A 95 -6.61 20.59 3.68
N GLY A 96 -7.59 21.48 3.88
CA GLY A 96 -8.66 21.73 2.92
C GLY A 96 -8.24 22.67 1.79
N ALA A 97 -9.16 22.94 0.86
CA ALA A 97 -8.89 23.78 -0.32
C ALA A 97 -8.45 25.22 0.00
N LYS A 98 -8.85 25.77 1.16
CA LYS A 98 -8.46 27.10 1.64
C LYS A 98 -7.15 27.10 2.47
N GLY A 99 -6.44 25.98 2.53
CA GLY A 99 -5.22 25.81 3.34
C GLY A 99 -5.46 25.64 4.85
N ALA A 100 -6.71 25.68 5.31
CA ALA A 100 -7.05 25.41 6.71
C ALA A 100 -6.82 23.93 7.06
N LEU A 101 -6.30 23.66 8.25
CA LEU A 101 -6.20 22.31 8.80
C LEU A 101 -7.61 21.74 9.02
N VAL A 102 -7.92 20.63 8.35
CA VAL A 102 -9.18 19.90 8.46
C VAL A 102 -9.10 18.85 9.56
N ASN A 103 -7.97 18.15 9.65
CA ASN A 103 -7.74 17.11 10.64
C ASN A 103 -6.23 16.90 10.85
N GLY A 104 -5.85 16.25 11.95
CA GLY A 104 -4.52 15.72 12.16
C GLY A 104 -4.52 14.54 13.12
N ALA A 105 -3.68 13.55 12.86
CA ALA A 105 -3.53 12.39 13.72
C ALA A 105 -2.08 11.91 13.74
N ASP A 106 -1.68 11.38 14.88
CA ASP A 106 -0.37 10.76 15.05
C ASP A 106 -0.50 9.27 14.75
N PHE A 107 0.50 8.72 14.08
CA PHE A 107 0.56 7.33 13.66
C PHE A 107 1.92 6.73 14.01
N GLU A 108 1.91 5.49 14.45
CA GLU A 108 3.14 4.70 14.52
C GLU A 108 3.54 4.26 13.12
N PHE A 109 4.84 4.33 12.84
CA PHE A 109 5.43 3.78 11.64
C PHE A 109 6.52 2.76 11.97
N VAL A 110 6.72 1.83 11.04
CA VAL A 110 7.82 0.88 11.04
C VAL A 110 8.75 1.23 9.88
N VAL A 111 10.05 1.26 10.13
CA VAL A 111 11.07 1.46 9.10
C VAL A 111 11.24 0.16 8.32
N LYS A 112 11.08 0.24 7.00
CA LYS A 112 11.32 -0.89 6.09
C LYS A 112 12.75 -0.86 5.56
N ASP A 113 13.22 0.33 5.22
CA ASP A 113 14.59 0.63 4.83
C ASP A 113 14.86 2.12 5.08
N LYS A 114 16.08 2.57 4.79
CA LYS A 114 16.52 3.95 5.06
C LYS A 114 15.69 5.05 4.38
N ASN A 115 14.91 4.73 3.35
CA ASN A 115 14.08 5.67 2.61
C ASN A 115 12.58 5.36 2.71
N THR A 116 12.20 4.27 3.39
CA THR A 116 10.84 3.72 3.32
C THR A 116 10.31 3.37 4.69
N ILE A 117 9.10 3.83 4.97
CA ILE A 117 8.35 3.48 6.18
C ILE A 117 6.99 2.88 5.83
N LEU A 118 6.44 2.13 6.78
CA LEU A 118 5.10 1.55 6.76
C LEU A 118 4.30 2.16 7.90
N VAL A 119 3.10 2.67 7.61
CA VAL A 119 2.11 3.06 8.62
C VAL A 119 1.01 2.00 8.61
N LEU A 120 0.91 1.24 9.68
CA LEU A 120 -0.02 0.11 9.80
C LEU A 120 -1.28 0.52 10.59
N GLN A 121 -2.31 -0.33 10.57
CA GLN A 121 -3.49 -0.20 11.43
C GLN A 121 -4.17 1.19 11.37
N ILE A 122 -4.25 1.78 10.18
CA ILE A 122 -4.94 3.07 9.99
C ILE A 122 -6.44 2.82 10.18
N GLU A 123 -7.07 3.50 11.15
CA GLU A 123 -8.50 3.36 11.39
C GLU A 123 -9.31 3.83 10.16
N PRO A 124 -10.06 2.94 9.48
CA PRO A 124 -10.59 3.23 8.16
C PRO A 124 -11.56 4.40 8.11
N LYS A 125 -12.45 4.53 9.10
CA LYS A 125 -13.50 5.54 9.09
C LYS A 125 -12.92 6.94 9.27
N ARG A 126 -12.15 7.14 10.35
CA ARG A 126 -11.49 8.41 10.66
C ARG A 126 -10.58 8.86 9.53
N PHE A 127 -9.86 7.93 8.92
CA PHE A 127 -8.98 8.23 7.81
C PHE A 127 -9.75 8.64 6.54
N SER A 128 -10.79 7.90 6.18
CA SER A 128 -11.62 8.22 5.01
C SER A 128 -12.32 9.58 5.15
N ASP A 129 -12.86 9.86 6.33
CA ASP A 129 -13.50 11.15 6.65
C ASP A 129 -12.50 12.31 6.58
N ALA A 130 -11.27 12.11 7.07
CA ALA A 130 -10.21 13.12 6.97
C ALA A 130 -9.83 13.40 5.51
N ILE A 131 -9.61 12.34 4.70
CA ILE A 131 -9.18 12.51 3.30
C ILE A 131 -10.28 13.09 2.42
N TRP A 132 -11.55 12.78 2.67
CA TRP A 132 -12.65 13.12 1.76
C TRP A 132 -12.64 14.58 1.28
N ASN A 133 -12.38 15.52 2.20
CA ASN A 133 -12.35 16.97 1.94
C ASN A 133 -10.93 17.56 1.89
N THR A 134 -9.90 16.72 1.93
CA THR A 134 -8.49 17.16 1.94
C THR A 134 -8.04 17.54 0.54
N ARG A 135 -7.47 18.74 0.35
CA ARG A 135 -6.82 19.16 -0.89
C ARG A 135 -5.36 18.72 -0.97
N TYR A 136 -4.68 18.68 0.18
CA TYR A 136 -3.32 18.14 0.32
C TYR A 136 -3.09 17.74 1.78
N PHE A 137 -2.16 16.82 2.01
CA PHE A 137 -1.71 16.47 3.35
C PHE A 137 -0.20 16.56 3.46
N THR A 138 0.29 16.63 4.70
CA THR A 138 1.70 16.61 5.03
C THR A 138 1.96 15.57 6.11
N LEU A 139 2.89 14.67 5.82
CA LEU A 139 3.52 13.78 6.78
C LEU A 139 4.64 14.54 7.46
N VAL A 140 4.46 14.80 8.74
CA VAL A 140 5.46 15.42 9.60
C VAL A 140 6.26 14.32 10.27
N MET A 141 7.51 14.18 9.85
CA MET A 141 8.42 13.18 10.39
C MET A 141 9.05 13.67 11.69
N PRO A 142 9.43 12.76 12.61
CA PRO A 142 10.15 13.14 13.81
C PRO A 142 11.58 13.57 13.50
N GLY A 143 12.14 14.42 14.38
CA GLY A 143 13.52 14.88 14.27
C GLY A 143 13.75 15.81 13.07
N ASN A 144 14.83 15.56 12.34
CA ASN A 144 15.28 16.40 11.21
C ASN A 144 14.95 15.80 9.83
N LEU A 145 14.17 14.71 9.79
CA LEU A 145 13.76 14.09 8.54
C LEU A 145 12.81 15.02 7.77
N GLN A 146 12.99 15.07 6.45
CA GLN A 146 12.19 15.95 5.61
C GLN A 146 10.71 15.53 5.60
N ASN A 147 9.80 16.49 5.77
CA ASN A 147 8.37 16.22 5.64
C ASN A 147 8.00 15.84 4.20
N LEU A 148 7.03 14.95 4.05
CA LEU A 148 6.50 14.57 2.74
C LEU A 148 5.06 15.05 2.59
N SER A 149 4.80 15.87 1.57
CA SER A 149 3.43 16.27 1.21
C SER A 149 2.95 15.58 -0.06
N ALA A 150 1.66 15.26 -0.12
CA ALA A 150 0.97 14.85 -1.35
C ALA A 150 -0.32 15.64 -1.51
N SER A 151 -0.74 15.82 -2.76
CA SER A 151 -1.85 16.66 -3.17
C SER A 151 -2.89 15.84 -3.92
N PHE A 152 -4.13 16.29 -3.91
CA PHE A 152 -5.20 15.86 -4.81
C PHE A 152 -5.53 16.99 -5.76
N GLU A 153 -6.07 16.75 -6.95
CA GLU A 153 -6.38 17.88 -7.86
C GLU A 153 -7.40 18.86 -7.27
N SER A 154 -8.46 18.33 -6.68
CA SER A 154 -9.52 19.12 -6.02
C SER A 154 -9.73 18.73 -4.56
N LYS A 155 -9.88 17.44 -4.27
CA LYS A 155 -10.08 16.89 -2.92
C LYS A 155 -9.81 15.39 -2.91
N GLY A 156 -9.53 14.81 -1.74
CA GLY A 156 -9.18 13.41 -1.59
C GLY A 156 -10.26 12.42 -2.05
N SER A 157 -11.51 12.87 -2.20
CA SER A 157 -12.55 12.06 -2.84
C SER A 157 -12.22 11.65 -4.28
N THR A 158 -11.34 12.36 -5.00
CA THR A 158 -10.90 11.98 -6.36
C THR A 158 -10.18 10.64 -6.37
N MET A 159 -9.43 10.32 -5.31
CA MET A 159 -8.78 9.02 -5.11
C MET A 159 -9.71 8.01 -4.41
N LEU A 160 -10.45 8.44 -3.38
CA LEU A 160 -11.30 7.52 -2.60
C LEU A 160 -12.46 6.91 -3.40
N ALA A 161 -13.06 7.65 -4.35
CA ALA A 161 -14.17 7.13 -5.15
C ALA A 161 -13.74 5.99 -6.09
N PRO A 162 -12.66 6.11 -6.88
CA PRO A 162 -12.06 4.99 -7.60
C PRO A 162 -11.58 3.85 -6.70
N LEU A 163 -11.06 4.13 -5.51
CA LEU A 163 -10.69 3.09 -4.54
C LEU A 163 -11.92 2.27 -4.11
N ALA A 164 -13.04 2.94 -3.82
CA ALA A 164 -14.30 2.28 -3.50
C ALA A 164 -14.87 1.49 -4.70
N GLU A 165 -14.67 1.97 -5.92
CA GLU A 165 -15.02 1.23 -7.14
C GLU A 165 -14.18 -0.05 -7.28
N CYS A 166 -12.87 0.04 -7.07
CA CYS A 166 -11.96 -1.12 -7.08
C CYS A 166 -12.43 -2.21 -6.11
N VAL A 167 -12.78 -1.83 -4.87
CA VAL A 167 -13.32 -2.76 -3.87
C VAL A 167 -14.61 -3.42 -4.36
N LYS A 168 -15.55 -2.63 -4.92
CA LYS A 168 -16.81 -3.17 -5.47
C LYS A 168 -16.60 -4.09 -6.67
N GLN A 169 -15.61 -3.82 -7.52
CA GLN A 169 -15.30 -4.70 -8.65
C GLN A 169 -14.74 -6.05 -8.16
N ASN A 170 -13.89 -6.04 -7.14
CA ASN A 170 -13.43 -7.26 -6.50
C ASN A 170 -14.60 -8.08 -5.91
N GLU A 171 -15.50 -7.44 -5.17
CA GLU A 171 -16.71 -8.08 -4.62
C GLU A 171 -17.65 -8.65 -5.70
N ARG A 172 -17.57 -8.21 -6.95
CA ARG A 172 -18.36 -8.76 -8.05
C ARG A 172 -17.65 -9.90 -8.76
N LYS A 173 -16.35 -9.76 -9.00
CA LYS A 173 -15.55 -10.66 -9.85
C LYS A 173 -14.90 -11.79 -9.07
N TYR A 174 -14.57 -11.57 -7.80
CA TYR A 174 -13.82 -12.48 -6.96
C TYR A 174 -14.48 -12.70 -5.59
N LYS A 175 -15.82 -12.82 -5.52
CA LYS A 175 -16.56 -13.18 -4.27
C LYS A 175 -15.97 -14.37 -3.52
N ASN A 176 -15.28 -15.25 -4.25
CA ASN A 176 -14.68 -16.48 -3.76
C ASN A 176 -13.16 -16.40 -3.62
N PHE A 177 -12.54 -15.22 -3.72
CA PHE A 177 -11.19 -14.98 -3.19
C PHE A 177 -11.27 -15.06 -1.66
N LYS A 178 -11.52 -16.26 -1.16
CA LYS A 178 -11.12 -16.60 0.19
C LYS A 178 -9.60 -16.64 0.13
N PRO A 179 -8.87 -15.94 1.03
CA PRO A 179 -7.49 -16.28 1.26
C PRO A 179 -7.45 -17.80 1.40
N SER A 180 -6.51 -18.48 0.76
CA SER A 180 -6.33 -19.89 1.05
C SER A 180 -5.82 -20.00 2.49
N LEU A 181 -6.74 -19.93 3.46
CA LEU A 181 -6.47 -20.21 4.87
C LEU A 181 -6.02 -21.68 5.06
N GLU A 182 -6.09 -22.47 3.99
CA GLU A 182 -5.50 -23.80 3.84
C GLU A 182 -3.97 -23.78 3.63
N LYS A 183 -3.33 -22.61 3.46
CA LYS A 183 -1.86 -22.50 3.32
C LYS A 183 -1.19 -21.52 4.28
N VAL A 184 -1.88 -21.05 5.32
CA VAL A 184 -1.21 -20.35 6.43
C VAL A 184 -0.69 -21.43 7.40
N PRO A 185 0.63 -21.59 7.60
CA PRO A 185 1.16 -22.56 8.55
C PRO A 185 0.59 -22.30 9.94
N ASP A 186 0.20 -23.36 10.66
CA ASP A 186 -0.44 -23.26 11.97
C ASP A 186 0.39 -22.49 13.02
N ALA A 187 1.68 -22.27 12.74
CA ALA A 187 2.56 -21.41 13.52
C ALA A 187 2.10 -19.95 13.59
N ILE A 188 1.42 -19.42 12.56
CA ILE A 188 0.95 -18.02 12.52
C ILE A 188 -0.44 -17.84 13.14
N LYS A 189 -1.29 -18.89 13.12
CA LYS A 189 -2.64 -18.86 13.74
C LYS A 189 -2.62 -18.72 15.27
N LYS A 190 -1.49 -18.99 15.94
CA LYS A 190 -1.35 -18.93 17.40
C LYS A 190 -0.87 -17.57 17.93
N GLN A 191 -0.63 -16.59 17.05
CA GLN A 191 -0.18 -15.24 17.43
C GLN A 191 -1.22 -14.14 17.17
N LEU A 192 -2.46 -14.53 16.83
CA LEU A 192 -3.67 -13.70 16.85
C LEU A 192 -4.58 -14.18 17.99
#